data_AF-A0A6B2LHT8-F1
#
_entry.id   AF-A0A6B2LHT8-F1
#
_cell.length_a   1.000
_cell.length_b   1.000
_cell.length_c   1.000
_cell.angle_alpha   90.00
_cell.angle_beta   90.00
_cell.angle_gamma   90.00
#
_symmetry.space_group_name_H-M   'P 1'
#
loop_
_entity.id
_entity.type
_entity.pdbx_description
1 polymer ?
#
loop_
_entity_poly.entity_id
_entity_poly.type
_entity_poly.pdbx_seq_one_letter_code
_entity_poly.pdbx_strand_id
1 'polypeptide(L)'
;MYAILTTLLVLFGLSTPTTSINVTAIVTFYGARDNCPPGGDIAHPIIHKYAGGTGTYADPITYAGDTKAAPAGTIIYYHALKKYFIMEDDCEECISDWKKGHWHFDLWMGPDTLSPSSLVACENALTVDSGKVWVKAPSGLPVDATPLYANGKCIVDAPPCTDKGNECGNSCEIPKSNSCSALAKEFLLSVFRFEQLNPNLDCSKVVPAGTSVCQGGTCGD
;
A
#
# COMPACT_ATOMS: atom_id res chain seq x y z
N MET A 1 -58.53 20.73 -24.53
CA MET A 1 -57.34 20.49 -23.67
C MET A 1 -56.83 19.09 -23.99
N TYR A 2 -55.73 18.98 -24.74
CA TYR A 2 -55.08 17.70 -25.01
C TYR A 2 -53.96 17.51 -23.97
N ALA A 3 -54.09 16.49 -23.14
CA ALA A 3 -53.04 16.10 -22.20
C ALA A 3 -52.00 15.25 -22.95
N ILE A 4 -50.79 15.78 -23.11
CA ILE A 4 -49.65 15.05 -23.66
C ILE A 4 -49.05 14.22 -22.52
N LEU A 5 -49.18 12.90 -22.61
CA LEU A 5 -48.59 11.96 -21.67
C LEU A 5 -47.13 11.71 -22.09
N THR A 6 -46.17 12.37 -21.43
CA THR A 6 -44.74 12.11 -21.62
C THR A 6 -44.33 10.89 -20.81
N THR A 7 -44.14 9.75 -21.47
CA THR A 7 -43.47 8.58 -20.90
C THR A 7 -41.97 8.85 -20.73
N LEU A 8 -41.50 8.90 -19.48
CA LEU A 8 -40.06 8.85 -19.17
C LEU A 8 -39.53 7.45 -19.50
N LEU A 9 -38.60 7.37 -20.45
CA LEU A 9 -37.83 6.16 -20.72
C LEU A 9 -36.66 6.10 -19.72
N VAL A 10 -36.75 5.22 -18.72
CA VAL A 10 -35.62 4.97 -17.81
C VAL A 10 -34.66 4.01 -18.53
N LEU A 11 -33.57 4.57 -19.07
CA LEU A 11 -32.47 3.80 -19.63
C LEU A 11 -31.71 3.12 -18.47
N PHE A 12 -32.01 1.84 -18.22
CA PHE A 12 -31.13 1.00 -17.42
C PHE A 12 -29.83 0.78 -18.20
N GLY A 13 -28.75 1.43 -17.76
CA GLY A 13 -27.41 1.16 -18.27
C GLY A 13 -27.05 -0.30 -17.99
N LEU A 14 -26.89 -1.09 -19.05
CA LEU A 14 -26.34 -2.44 -18.96
C LEU A 14 -24.88 -2.33 -18.53
N SER A 15 -24.59 -2.58 -17.25
CA SER A 15 -23.22 -2.80 -16.79
C SER A 15 -22.70 -4.08 -17.44
N THR A 16 -21.66 -3.98 -18.27
CA THR A 16 -21.02 -5.17 -18.82
C THR A 16 -20.50 -6.02 -17.66
N PRO A 17 -20.88 -7.32 -17.56
CA PRO A 17 -20.37 -8.18 -16.52
C PRO A 17 -18.86 -8.24 -16.69
N THR A 18 -18.14 -7.68 -15.72
CA THR A 18 -16.69 -7.65 -15.79
C THR A 18 -16.19 -9.02 -15.37
N THR A 19 -15.61 -9.78 -16.30
CA THR A 19 -15.21 -11.17 -16.06
C THR A 19 -14.22 -11.26 -14.90
N SER A 20 -14.59 -12.09 -13.93
CA SER A 20 -13.78 -12.43 -12.77
C SER A 20 -12.71 -13.47 -13.15
N ILE A 21 -11.45 -13.29 -12.74
CA ILE A 21 -10.33 -14.16 -13.14
C ILE A 21 -9.44 -14.53 -11.95
N ASN A 22 -8.89 -15.75 -11.96
CA ASN A 22 -7.86 -16.15 -11.00
C ASN A 22 -6.48 -16.01 -11.65
N VAL A 23 -5.55 -15.39 -10.92
CA VAL A 23 -4.19 -15.12 -11.38
C VAL A 23 -3.19 -15.66 -10.36
N THR A 24 -1.96 -15.86 -10.82
CA THR A 24 -0.79 -15.99 -9.94
C THR A 24 -0.07 -14.65 -9.97
N ALA A 25 0.17 -14.07 -8.80
CA ALA A 25 0.77 -12.74 -8.66
C ALA A 25 1.93 -12.76 -7.66
N ILE A 26 2.88 -11.86 -7.85
CA ILE A 26 3.74 -11.38 -6.77
C ILE A 26 2.82 -10.64 -5.79
N VAL A 27 2.91 -10.97 -4.52
CA VAL A 27 2.13 -10.33 -3.45
C VAL A 27 3.11 -9.83 -2.42
N THR A 28 3.20 -8.52 -2.31
CA THR A 28 4.00 -7.76 -1.34
C THR A 28 3.06 -7.04 -0.38
N PHE A 29 3.66 -6.40 0.62
CA PHE A 29 2.93 -5.69 1.65
C PHE A 29 3.67 -4.41 1.99
N TYR A 30 2.90 -3.37 2.31
CA TYR A 30 3.43 -2.05 2.64
C TYR A 30 2.66 -1.41 3.78
N GLY A 31 3.31 -0.49 4.46
CA GLY A 31 2.75 0.38 5.48
C GLY A 31 2.97 1.85 5.16
N ALA A 32 2.54 2.70 6.08
CA ALA A 32 2.62 4.15 5.88
C ALA A 32 4.06 4.65 5.64
N ARG A 33 5.08 3.96 6.18
CA ARG A 33 6.48 4.36 6.07
C ARG A 33 7.12 4.03 4.73
N ASP A 34 6.47 3.19 3.94
CA ASP A 34 6.85 2.91 2.56
C ASP A 34 6.54 4.12 1.65
N ASN A 35 5.57 4.94 2.07
CA ASN A 35 5.19 6.15 1.35
C ASN A 35 6.16 7.32 1.60
N CYS A 36 6.27 8.19 0.61
CA CYS A 36 7.06 9.42 0.66
C CYS A 36 6.16 10.64 0.36
N PRO A 37 5.83 11.49 1.35
CA PRO A 37 6.14 11.33 2.79
C PRO A 37 5.35 10.17 3.44
N PRO A 38 5.77 9.72 4.64
CA PRO A 38 5.05 8.67 5.34
C PRO A 38 3.58 9.04 5.63
N GLY A 39 2.67 8.09 5.39
CA GLY A 39 1.25 8.29 5.59
C GLY A 39 0.40 7.28 4.84
N GLY A 40 -0.92 7.39 5.01
CA GLY A 40 -1.89 6.57 4.29
C GLY A 40 -2.54 7.29 3.12
N ASP A 41 -1.89 8.30 2.52
CA ASP A 41 -2.44 8.93 1.31
C ASP A 41 -2.49 7.90 0.16
N ILE A 42 -3.51 8.03 -0.70
CA ILE A 42 -3.79 7.07 -1.78
C ILE A 42 -4.04 7.81 -3.09
N ALA A 43 -3.57 7.27 -4.21
CA ALA A 43 -3.67 7.91 -5.53
C ALA A 43 -5.10 7.95 -6.11
N HIS A 44 -5.94 6.97 -5.79
CA HIS A 44 -7.25 6.73 -6.41
C HIS A 44 -8.34 6.45 -5.35
N PRO A 45 -8.77 7.44 -4.55
CA PRO A 45 -9.79 7.22 -3.53
C PRO A 45 -11.14 6.82 -4.16
N ILE A 46 -11.64 5.63 -3.82
CA ILE A 46 -12.95 5.12 -4.28
C ILE A 46 -13.92 4.98 -3.11
N ILE A 47 -13.52 4.25 -2.07
CA ILE A 47 -14.31 4.07 -0.84
C ILE A 47 -13.59 4.63 0.38
N HIS A 48 -12.25 4.62 0.39
CA HIS A 48 -11.47 5.23 1.46
C HIS A 48 -10.95 6.61 1.09
N LYS A 49 -10.72 7.43 2.12
CA LYS A 49 -9.99 8.69 1.99
C LYS A 49 -8.47 8.49 2.15
N TYR A 50 -8.08 7.46 2.90
CA TYR A 50 -6.72 7.06 3.21
C TYR A 50 -6.65 5.53 3.23
N ALA A 51 -5.50 4.94 2.95
CA ALA A 51 -5.30 3.49 2.96
C ALA A 51 -5.81 2.87 4.27
N GLY A 52 -6.64 1.83 4.15
CA GLY A 52 -7.35 1.28 5.30
C GLY A 52 -8.20 0.07 4.94
N GLY A 53 -9.21 -0.21 5.77
CA GLY A 53 -10.17 -1.31 5.60
C GLY A 53 -9.95 -2.48 6.55
N THR A 54 -10.98 -3.33 6.70
CA THR A 54 -10.98 -4.51 7.58
C THR A 54 -10.78 -5.84 6.84
N GLY A 55 -10.89 -5.82 5.51
CA GLY A 55 -10.65 -6.96 4.63
C GLY A 55 -11.92 -7.75 4.28
N THR A 56 -13.09 -7.17 4.57
CA THR A 56 -14.38 -7.72 4.15
C THR A 56 -14.73 -7.22 2.74
N TYR A 57 -15.74 -7.81 2.07
CA TYR A 57 -16.15 -7.29 0.75
C TYR A 57 -16.72 -5.85 0.82
N ALA A 58 -17.38 -5.50 1.93
CA ALA A 58 -17.98 -4.18 2.13
C ALA A 58 -16.97 -3.12 2.59
N ASP A 59 -15.84 -3.58 3.13
CA ASP A 59 -14.75 -2.76 3.65
C ASP A 59 -13.41 -3.47 3.35
N PRO A 60 -13.06 -3.60 2.05
CA PRO A 60 -11.84 -4.28 1.61
C PRO A 60 -10.61 -3.48 2.03
N ILE A 61 -9.44 -4.12 2.18
CA ILE A 61 -8.21 -3.40 2.51
C ILE A 61 -7.67 -2.69 1.25
N THR A 62 -7.16 -1.47 1.35
CA THR A 62 -6.49 -0.80 0.22
C THR A 62 -5.32 -1.64 -0.30
N TYR A 63 -5.14 -1.69 -1.62
CA TYR A 63 -3.89 -2.16 -2.23
C TYR A 63 -3.38 -1.18 -3.28
N ALA A 64 -2.07 -1.21 -3.48
CA ALA A 64 -1.36 -0.50 -4.52
C ALA A 64 -1.00 -1.44 -5.69
N GLY A 65 -1.03 -0.91 -6.92
CA GLY A 65 -0.76 -1.71 -8.11
C GLY A 65 -0.61 -0.88 -9.38
N ASP A 66 -0.82 -1.51 -10.55
CA ASP A 66 -0.96 -0.81 -11.83
C ASP A 66 -2.44 -0.75 -12.24
N THR A 67 -2.97 0.46 -12.44
CA THR A 67 -4.33 0.70 -12.93
C THR A 67 -4.62 0.10 -14.31
N LYS A 68 -3.57 -0.22 -15.11
CA LYS A 68 -3.68 -0.96 -16.37
C LYS A 68 -3.83 -2.46 -16.16
N ALA A 69 -3.33 -3.01 -15.05
CA ALA A 69 -3.55 -4.41 -14.68
C ALA A 69 -4.95 -4.59 -14.08
N ALA A 70 -5.29 -3.72 -13.14
CA ALA A 70 -6.59 -3.68 -12.47
C ALA A 70 -7.01 -2.20 -12.29
N PRO A 71 -8.08 -1.72 -12.97
CA PRO A 71 -8.53 -0.34 -12.80
C PRO A 71 -8.85 0.01 -11.34
N ALA A 72 -8.73 1.29 -10.99
CA ALA A 72 -9.13 1.80 -9.68
C ALA A 72 -10.54 1.32 -9.29
N GLY A 73 -10.70 0.91 -8.03
CA GLY A 73 -11.92 0.32 -7.50
C GLY A 73 -12.07 -1.19 -7.76
N THR A 74 -11.12 -1.83 -8.45
CA THR A 74 -11.14 -3.29 -8.61
C THR A 74 -10.97 -3.95 -7.25
N ILE A 75 -11.94 -4.77 -6.86
CA ILE A 75 -11.83 -5.62 -5.68
C ILE A 75 -11.13 -6.92 -6.07
N ILE A 76 -10.07 -7.25 -5.33
CA ILE A 76 -9.39 -8.54 -5.38
C ILE A 76 -9.67 -9.34 -4.11
N TYR A 77 -9.46 -10.65 -4.18
CA TYR A 77 -9.49 -11.53 -3.00
C TYR A 77 -8.23 -12.38 -2.98
N TYR A 78 -7.48 -12.30 -1.87
CA TYR A 78 -6.26 -13.08 -1.71
C TYR A 78 -6.54 -14.33 -0.88
N HIS A 79 -6.42 -15.49 -1.54
CA HIS A 79 -6.89 -16.77 -1.00
C HIS A 79 -6.16 -17.20 0.28
N ALA A 80 -4.86 -16.89 0.40
CA ALA A 80 -4.05 -17.29 1.55
C ALA A 80 -4.50 -16.60 2.84
N LEU A 81 -4.90 -15.32 2.76
CA LEU A 81 -5.34 -14.53 3.91
C LEU A 81 -6.86 -14.52 4.09
N LYS A 82 -7.62 -15.02 3.11
CA LYS A 82 -9.09 -14.93 3.08
C LYS A 82 -9.59 -13.52 3.33
N LYS A 83 -9.05 -12.56 2.57
CA LYS A 83 -9.35 -11.14 2.69
C LYS A 83 -9.57 -10.51 1.32
N TYR A 84 -10.43 -9.51 1.30
CA TYR A 84 -10.67 -8.65 0.16
C TYR A 84 -9.78 -7.41 0.21
N PHE A 85 -9.35 -6.97 -0.96
CA PHE A 85 -8.59 -5.74 -1.12
C PHE A 85 -9.16 -4.92 -2.29
N ILE A 86 -8.97 -3.60 -2.30
CA ILE A 86 -9.45 -2.68 -3.35
C ILE A 86 -8.33 -1.81 -3.93
N MET A 87 -8.31 -1.67 -5.25
CA MET A 87 -7.33 -0.84 -5.96
C MET A 87 -7.61 0.62 -5.68
N GLU A 88 -6.81 1.26 -4.83
CA GLU A 88 -6.92 2.69 -4.57
C GLU A 88 -5.60 3.42 -4.59
N ASP A 89 -4.48 2.72 -4.84
CA ASP A 89 -3.16 3.35 -4.79
C ASP A 89 -2.23 2.85 -5.91
N ASP A 90 -1.18 3.61 -6.20
CA ASP A 90 -0.20 3.26 -7.24
C ASP A 90 1.08 2.69 -6.61
N CYS A 91 1.67 1.68 -7.27
CA CYS A 91 2.93 1.08 -6.86
C CYS A 91 3.90 1.03 -8.04
N GLU A 92 5.07 1.67 -7.92
CA GLU A 92 6.03 1.80 -9.02
C GLU A 92 6.57 0.45 -9.50
N GLU A 93 6.95 -0.43 -8.57
CA GLU A 93 7.44 -1.77 -8.90
C GLU A 93 6.35 -2.60 -9.58
N CYS A 94 5.11 -2.51 -9.09
CA CYS A 94 3.95 -3.17 -9.67
C CYS A 94 3.69 -2.73 -11.12
N ILE A 95 3.84 -1.44 -11.42
CA ILE A 95 3.74 -0.88 -12.78
C ILE A 95 4.88 -1.40 -13.67
N SER A 96 6.10 -1.48 -13.13
CA SER A 96 7.25 -2.06 -13.85
C SER A 96 7.03 -3.53 -14.17
N ASP A 97 6.51 -4.31 -13.23
CA ASP A 97 6.28 -5.75 -13.40
C ASP A 97 5.11 -6.05 -14.32
N TRP A 98 4.05 -5.24 -14.29
CA TRP A 98 2.96 -5.36 -15.25
C TRP A 98 3.43 -5.15 -16.70
N LYS A 99 4.34 -4.20 -16.94
CA LYS A 99 4.95 -4.01 -18.28
C LYS A 99 5.72 -5.25 -18.76
N LYS A 100 6.19 -6.09 -17.84
CA LYS A 100 6.86 -7.37 -18.13
C LYS A 100 5.87 -8.55 -18.19
N GLY A 101 4.58 -8.32 -17.96
CA GLY A 101 3.52 -9.33 -17.98
C GLY A 101 3.32 -10.08 -16.66
N HIS A 102 3.82 -9.53 -15.55
CA HIS A 102 3.64 -10.11 -14.21
C HIS A 102 2.54 -9.37 -13.44
N TRP A 103 1.66 -10.14 -12.80
CA TRP A 103 0.75 -9.56 -11.80
C TRP A 103 1.55 -9.28 -10.53
N HIS A 104 1.42 -8.08 -9.97
CA HIS A 104 2.02 -7.68 -8.71
C HIS A 104 1.00 -6.79 -7.98
N PHE A 105 0.68 -7.15 -6.74
CA PHE A 105 -0.18 -6.38 -5.84
C PHE A 105 0.54 -6.15 -4.53
N ASP A 106 0.54 -4.91 -4.07
CA ASP A 106 1.15 -4.50 -2.81
C ASP A 106 0.06 -4.14 -1.80
N LEU A 107 -0.01 -4.88 -0.69
CA LEU A 107 -1.18 -4.92 0.18
C LEU A 107 -0.96 -4.11 1.47
N TRP A 108 -1.85 -3.16 1.74
CA TRP A 108 -1.72 -2.29 2.91
C TRP A 108 -1.80 -3.06 4.24
N MET A 109 -0.85 -2.80 5.14
CA MET A 109 -0.79 -3.41 6.46
C MET A 109 -1.10 -2.45 7.61
N GLY A 110 -0.87 -1.15 7.45
CA GLY A 110 -1.32 -0.17 8.42
C GLY A 110 -0.47 1.09 8.58
N PRO A 111 -0.88 1.97 9.52
CA PRO A 111 -0.31 3.29 9.70
C PRO A 111 1.10 3.27 10.32
N ASP A 112 1.76 4.43 10.27
CA ASP A 112 3.11 4.73 10.79
C ASP A 112 3.23 4.59 12.32
N THR A 113 2.10 4.65 13.02
CA THR A 113 1.98 4.42 14.47
C THR A 113 2.22 2.96 14.89
N LEU A 114 2.25 2.01 13.95
CA LEU A 114 2.61 0.62 14.22
C LEU A 114 4.12 0.49 14.49
N SER A 115 4.54 -0.56 15.21
CA SER A 115 5.97 -0.74 15.51
C SER A 115 6.72 -1.04 14.19
N PRO A 116 7.62 -0.16 13.72
CA PRO A 116 8.05 -0.18 12.32
C PRO A 116 8.82 -1.45 11.97
N SER A 117 9.80 -1.80 12.79
CA SER A 117 10.61 -3.02 12.61
C SER A 117 9.81 -4.32 12.69
N SER A 118 8.72 -4.34 13.44
CA SER A 118 7.84 -5.52 13.49
C SER A 118 6.78 -5.51 12.39
N LEU A 119 6.39 -4.34 11.87
CA LEU A 119 5.55 -4.22 10.69
C LEU A 119 6.31 -4.70 9.45
N VAL A 120 7.53 -4.20 9.23
CA VAL A 120 8.39 -4.64 8.11
C VAL A 120 8.75 -6.12 8.23
N ALA A 121 8.98 -6.63 9.45
CA ALA A 121 9.12 -8.08 9.66
C ALA A 121 7.88 -8.86 9.19
N CYS A 122 6.67 -8.32 9.41
CA CYS A 122 5.43 -8.95 8.99
C CYS A 122 5.24 -8.86 7.47
N GLU A 123 5.55 -7.71 6.86
CA GLU A 123 5.53 -7.52 5.40
C GLU A 123 6.44 -8.54 4.71
N ASN A 124 7.68 -8.66 5.19
CA ASN A 124 8.64 -9.65 4.72
C ASN A 124 8.15 -11.10 4.91
N ALA A 125 7.52 -11.40 6.04
CA ALA A 125 7.03 -12.76 6.33
C ALA A 125 5.82 -13.17 5.46
N LEU A 126 5.02 -12.20 5.00
CA LEU A 126 3.85 -12.45 4.17
C LEU A 126 4.12 -12.36 2.67
N THR A 127 5.22 -11.71 2.26
CA THR A 127 5.59 -11.52 0.86
C THR A 127 5.87 -12.84 0.14
N VAL A 128 5.30 -13.01 -1.06
CA VAL A 128 5.48 -14.20 -1.90
C VAL A 128 5.54 -13.86 -3.39
N ASP A 129 6.38 -14.59 -4.13
CA ASP A 129 6.48 -14.45 -5.61
C ASP A 129 5.31 -15.09 -6.37
N SER A 130 4.47 -15.88 -5.68
CA SER A 130 3.45 -16.73 -6.32
C SER A 130 2.21 -16.92 -5.44
N GLY A 131 1.46 -15.85 -5.23
CA GLY A 131 0.16 -15.83 -4.57
C GLY A 131 -1.00 -16.10 -5.52
N LYS A 132 -2.02 -16.84 -5.05
CA LYS A 132 -3.29 -17.00 -5.79
C LYS A 132 -4.23 -15.86 -5.45
N VAL A 133 -4.57 -15.05 -6.45
CA VAL A 133 -5.43 -13.87 -6.29
C VAL A 133 -6.61 -13.98 -7.25
N TRP A 134 -7.80 -13.67 -6.74
CA TRP A 134 -9.00 -13.53 -7.54
C TRP A 134 -9.21 -12.05 -7.88
N VAL A 135 -9.06 -11.67 -9.14
CA VAL A 135 -9.28 -10.29 -9.62
C VAL A 135 -10.74 -10.11 -10.02
N LYS A 136 -11.34 -8.97 -9.63
CA LYS A 136 -12.79 -8.72 -9.72
C LYS A 136 -13.56 -9.79 -8.94
N ALA A 137 -13.14 -9.99 -7.69
CA ALA A 137 -13.68 -11.03 -6.83
C ALA A 137 -15.18 -10.80 -6.56
N PRO A 138 -16.01 -11.86 -6.55
CA PRO A 138 -17.40 -11.74 -6.13
C PRO A 138 -17.50 -11.54 -4.61
N SER A 139 -18.64 -11.04 -4.16
CA SER A 139 -18.97 -11.03 -2.74
C SER A 139 -19.30 -12.44 -2.23
N GLY A 140 -19.25 -12.65 -0.91
CA GLY A 140 -19.66 -13.90 -0.26
C GLY A 140 -18.58 -14.98 -0.14
N LEU A 141 -17.31 -14.67 -0.44
CA LEU A 141 -16.20 -15.58 -0.12
C LEU A 141 -15.96 -15.60 1.39
N PRO A 142 -15.38 -16.69 1.94
CA PRO A 142 -15.01 -16.74 3.35
C PRO A 142 -14.08 -15.58 3.73
N VAL A 143 -14.26 -15.01 4.92
CA VAL A 143 -13.40 -13.93 5.42
C VAL A 143 -12.77 -14.33 6.74
N ASP A 144 -11.46 -14.16 6.86
CA ASP A 144 -10.77 -14.16 8.15
C ASP A 144 -10.73 -12.72 8.68
N ALA A 145 -11.38 -12.47 9.82
CA ALA A 145 -11.45 -11.14 10.43
C ALA A 145 -10.20 -10.78 11.25
N THR A 146 -9.23 -11.67 11.40
CA THR A 146 -7.99 -11.41 12.13
C THR A 146 -7.21 -10.28 11.44
N PRO A 147 -6.83 -9.20 12.13
CA PRO A 147 -6.00 -8.15 11.54
C PRO A 147 -4.68 -8.71 11.02
N LEU A 148 -4.16 -8.17 9.90
CA LEU A 148 -2.83 -8.56 9.39
C LEU A 148 -1.72 -8.24 10.39
N TYR A 149 -1.88 -7.12 11.09
CA TYR A 149 -1.00 -6.69 12.14
C TYR A 149 -1.80 -5.93 13.22
N ALA A 150 -1.60 -6.28 14.48
CA ALA A 150 -2.20 -5.58 15.61
C ALA A 150 -1.35 -5.74 16.87
N ASN A 151 -1.27 -4.69 17.69
CA ASN A 151 -0.59 -4.72 19.00
C ASN A 151 0.87 -5.22 18.92
N GLY A 152 1.63 -4.82 17.91
CA GLY A 152 3.02 -5.24 17.76
C GLY A 152 3.19 -6.64 17.16
N LYS A 153 2.11 -7.28 16.69
CA LYS A 153 2.12 -8.68 16.29
C LYS A 153 1.53 -8.90 14.91
N CYS A 154 2.26 -9.66 14.11
CA CYS A 154 1.86 -10.15 12.80
C CYS A 154 0.83 -11.29 12.89
N ILE A 155 0.01 -11.44 11.86
CA ILE A 155 -0.95 -12.56 11.72
C ILE A 155 -0.23 -13.92 11.61
N VAL A 156 1.01 -13.92 11.12
CA VAL A 156 1.91 -15.08 11.10
C VAL A 156 3.08 -14.89 12.06
N ASP A 157 3.88 -15.93 12.27
CA ASP A 157 5.18 -15.77 12.91
C ASP A 157 6.11 -14.96 12.00
N ALA A 158 6.66 -13.87 12.52
CA ALA A 158 7.48 -12.93 11.78
C ALA A 158 8.82 -12.76 12.53
N PRO A 159 9.93 -13.33 12.00
CA PRO A 159 11.24 -13.14 12.60
C PRO A 159 11.58 -11.65 12.70
N PRO A 160 12.17 -11.17 13.80
CA PRO A 160 12.55 -9.77 13.92
C PRO A 160 13.40 -9.30 12.75
N CYS A 161 13.01 -8.18 12.15
CA CYS A 161 13.83 -7.49 11.17
C CYS A 161 14.84 -6.62 11.94
N THR A 162 16.13 -6.76 11.59
CA THR A 162 17.20 -5.95 12.18
C THR A 162 17.91 -5.14 11.12
N ASP A 163 17.93 -3.83 11.30
CA ASP A 163 18.75 -2.96 10.47
C ASP A 163 20.23 -3.15 10.78
N LYS A 164 21.02 -3.20 9.71
CA LYS A 164 22.49 -3.17 9.77
C LYS A 164 22.95 -1.88 9.10
N GLY A 165 24.05 -1.33 9.61
CA GLY A 165 24.77 -0.22 8.97
C GLY A 165 23.92 0.98 8.56
N ASN A 166 24.15 1.43 7.33
CA ASN A 166 23.54 2.59 6.67
C ASN A 166 22.76 2.20 5.41
N GLU A 167 22.43 0.91 5.28
CA GLU A 167 21.67 0.36 4.19
C GLU A 167 20.28 1.00 4.16
N CYS A 168 19.99 1.68 3.06
CA CYS A 168 18.69 2.31 2.87
C CYS A 168 17.66 1.28 2.43
N GLY A 169 16.57 1.14 3.20
CA GLY A 169 15.43 0.31 2.82
C GLY A 169 14.43 1.08 2.00
N ASN A 170 14.15 2.32 2.40
CA ASN A 170 13.21 3.18 1.70
C ASN A 170 13.72 4.61 1.57
N SER A 171 13.61 5.15 0.35
CA SER A 171 14.06 6.51 0.00
C SER A 171 12.89 7.42 -0.29
N CYS A 172 13.02 8.69 0.06
CA CYS A 172 12.02 9.71 -0.18
C CYS A 172 12.64 10.95 -0.82
N GLU A 173 12.09 11.41 -1.94
CA GLU A 173 12.40 12.73 -2.48
C GLU A 173 11.63 13.80 -1.71
N ILE A 174 12.33 14.62 -0.94
CA ILE A 174 11.65 15.58 -0.06
C ILE A 174 11.01 16.72 -0.87
N PRO A 175 9.72 17.02 -0.68
CA PRO A 175 9.03 18.03 -1.49
C PRO A 175 9.37 19.46 -1.07
N LYS A 176 9.95 19.65 0.14
CA LYS A 176 10.27 20.96 0.71
C LYS A 176 11.62 20.92 1.42
N SER A 177 12.38 21.99 1.26
CA SER A 177 13.67 22.13 1.94
C SER A 177 13.49 22.15 3.45
N ASN A 178 14.28 21.38 4.18
CA ASN A 178 14.15 21.28 5.64
C ASN A 178 15.47 20.91 6.32
N SER A 179 15.55 21.06 7.64
CA SER A 179 16.71 20.60 8.43
C SER A 179 16.68 19.09 8.63
N CYS A 180 17.85 18.45 8.80
CA CYS A 180 17.90 17.02 9.12
C CYS A 180 17.09 16.65 10.37
N SER A 181 17.03 17.52 11.39
CA SER A 181 16.26 17.23 12.60
C SER A 181 14.75 17.23 12.36
N ALA A 182 14.27 18.09 11.48
CA ALA A 182 12.86 18.12 11.08
C ALA A 182 12.51 16.93 10.18
N LEU A 183 13.38 16.57 9.22
CA LEU A 183 13.20 15.39 8.38
C LEU A 183 13.24 14.10 9.20
N ALA A 184 14.21 13.96 10.11
CA ALA A 184 14.28 12.83 11.02
C ALA A 184 12.96 12.68 11.81
N LYS A 185 12.40 13.79 12.30
CA LYS A 185 11.10 13.78 12.99
C LYS A 185 9.94 13.36 12.06
N GLU A 186 9.94 13.84 10.82
CA GLU A 186 8.93 13.50 9.80
C GLU A 186 8.96 12.01 9.47
N PHE A 187 10.14 11.43 9.39
CA PHE A 187 10.36 9.99 9.18
C PHE A 187 10.36 9.19 10.48
N LEU A 188 10.01 9.81 11.61
CA LEU A 188 9.96 9.19 12.93
C LEU A 188 11.27 8.51 13.37
N LEU A 189 12.40 9.02 12.87
CA LEU A 189 13.76 8.64 13.19
C LEU A 189 14.36 9.54 14.27
N SER A 190 15.35 9.01 15.00
CA SER A 190 16.28 9.87 15.72
C SER A 190 17.17 10.62 14.71
N VAL A 191 17.62 11.83 15.07
CA VAL A 191 18.56 12.59 14.22
C VAL A 191 19.82 11.79 13.91
N PHE A 192 20.35 11.07 14.91
CA PHE A 192 21.49 10.19 14.75
C PHE A 192 21.23 9.08 13.72
N ARG A 193 20.06 8.43 13.77
CA ARG A 193 19.72 7.38 12.81
C ARG A 193 19.54 7.93 11.40
N PHE A 194 18.89 9.09 11.26
CA PHE A 194 18.74 9.76 9.98
C PHE A 194 20.11 10.12 9.37
N GLU A 195 21.04 10.68 10.16
CA GLU A 195 22.41 10.97 9.74
C GLU A 195 23.17 9.70 9.37
N GLN A 196 23.01 8.62 10.14
CA GLN A 196 23.63 7.33 9.85
C GLN A 196 23.18 6.78 8.49
N LEU A 197 21.88 6.81 8.20
CA LEU A 197 21.29 6.38 6.93
C LEU A 197 21.64 7.31 5.76
N ASN A 198 21.98 8.56 6.05
CA ASN A 198 22.29 9.59 5.06
C ASN A 198 23.71 10.15 5.23
N PRO A 199 24.76 9.32 5.12
CA PRO A 199 26.14 9.70 5.47
C PRO A 199 26.72 10.82 4.61
N ASN A 200 26.10 11.11 3.46
CA ASN A 200 26.53 12.14 2.52
C ASN A 200 25.85 13.50 2.76
N LEU A 201 24.88 13.60 3.69
CA LEU A 201 24.23 14.87 4.02
C LEU A 201 25.05 15.65 5.04
N ASP A 202 25.19 16.96 4.79
CA ASP A 202 25.73 17.91 5.76
C ASP A 202 24.59 18.49 6.61
N CYS A 203 24.31 17.86 7.75
CA CYS A 203 23.22 18.24 8.64
C CYS A 203 23.41 19.55 9.40
N SER A 204 24.54 20.25 9.19
CA SER A 204 24.69 21.66 9.58
C SER A 204 23.94 22.63 8.64
N LYS A 205 23.48 22.14 7.48
CA LYS A 205 22.77 22.90 6.45
C LYS A 205 21.34 22.41 6.28
N VAL A 206 20.55 23.22 5.58
CA VAL A 206 19.23 22.82 5.08
C VAL A 206 19.41 21.84 3.93
N VAL A 207 18.67 20.74 3.97
CA VAL A 207 18.54 19.80 2.86
C VAL A 207 17.57 20.40 1.84
N PRO A 208 17.96 20.61 0.57
CA PRO A 208 17.09 21.22 -0.43
C PRO A 208 15.90 20.32 -0.83
N ALA A 209 14.77 20.93 -1.19
CA ALA A 209 13.67 20.25 -1.89
C ALA A 209 14.18 19.51 -3.15
N GLY A 210 13.60 18.36 -3.46
CA GLY A 210 14.04 17.49 -4.55
C GLY A 210 15.24 16.60 -4.20
N THR A 211 15.73 16.66 -2.96
CA THR A 211 16.80 15.74 -2.50
C THR A 211 16.18 14.40 -2.13
N SER A 212 16.65 13.32 -2.74
CA SER A 212 16.35 11.97 -2.27
C SER A 212 17.15 11.68 -1.00
N VAL A 213 16.44 11.35 0.07
CA VAL A 213 17.03 10.98 1.37
C VAL A 213 16.51 9.61 1.77
N CYS A 214 17.32 8.88 2.54
CA CYS A 214 16.86 7.66 3.16
C CYS A 214 15.93 7.99 4.33
N GLN A 215 14.68 7.52 4.24
CA GLN A 215 13.66 7.75 5.26
C GLN A 215 13.49 6.57 6.22
N GLY A 216 14.02 5.40 5.86
CA GLY A 216 14.04 4.22 6.73
C GLY A 216 15.10 3.24 6.25
N GLY A 217 15.71 2.51 7.18
CA GLY A 217 16.56 1.39 6.80
C GLY A 217 15.73 0.21 6.32
N THR A 218 16.38 -0.92 6.05
CA THR A 218 15.79 -2.16 5.53
C THR A 218 14.67 -2.77 6.40
N CYS A 219 14.54 -2.30 7.64
CA CYS A 219 13.55 -2.72 8.61
C CYS A 219 12.64 -1.57 9.07
N GLY A 220 12.64 -0.44 8.37
CA GLY A 220 11.64 0.63 8.54
C GLY A 220 11.75 1.46 9.82
N ASP A 221 12.89 1.44 10.52
CA ASP A 221 13.21 2.21 11.75
C ASP A 221 12.51 3.58 11.89
#